data_AF-A0A962QE15-F1
#
_entry.id   AF-A0A962QE15-F1
#
_cell.length_a   1.000
_cell.length_b   1.000
_cell.length_c   1.000
_cell.angle_alpha   90.00
_cell.angle_beta   90.00
_cell.angle_gamma   90.00
#
_symmetry.space_group_name_H-M   'P 1'
#
loop_
_entity.id
_entity.type
_entity.pdbx_description
1 polymer ?
#
loop_
_entity_poly.entity_id
_entity_poly.type
_entity_poly.pdbx_seq_one_letter_code
_entity_poly.pdbx_strand_id
1 'polypeptide(L)' 'RLLARKRADDNEDTIRKRLQVYEAETAPLIDYYKAKGNLRSVQGTGTVDEITARIFKVLGGTS' A
#
# COMPACT_ATOMS: atom_id res chain seq x y z
N ARG A 1 3.23 11.32 -3.95
CA ARG A 1 3.69 10.91 -2.59
C ARG A 1 5.20 10.62 -2.53
N LEU A 2 5.82 10.01 -3.55
CA LEU A 2 7.26 9.70 -3.53
C LEU A 2 8.15 10.96 -3.65
N LEU A 3 7.84 11.90 -4.54
CA LEU A 3 8.60 13.17 -4.67
C LEU A 3 8.39 14.19 -3.53
N ALA A 4 7.41 13.97 -2.65
CA ALA A 4 6.97 14.97 -1.66
C ALA A 4 7.55 14.75 -0.25
N ARG A 5 8.23 13.62 -0.03
CA ARG A 5 9.02 13.40 1.19
C ARG A 5 10.40 14.01 0.92
N LYS A 6 10.90 14.86 1.80
CA LYS A 6 12.24 15.46 1.66
C LYS A 6 13.33 14.46 2.07
N ARG A 7 13.31 13.23 1.56
CA ARG A 7 14.43 12.30 1.78
C ARG A 7 15.50 12.52 0.71
N ALA A 8 16.75 12.30 1.08
CA ALA A 8 17.89 12.52 0.20
C ALA A 8 17.88 11.61 -1.05
N ASP A 9 17.10 10.52 -1.04
CA ASP A 9 16.97 9.55 -2.12
C ASP A 9 15.75 9.79 -3.02
N ASP A 10 14.91 10.80 -2.78
CA ASP A 10 13.70 11.06 -3.57
C ASP A 10 14.03 11.82 -4.89
N ASN A 11 14.84 11.19 -5.75
CA ASN A 11 15.08 11.58 -7.14
C ASN A 11 14.35 10.65 -8.14
N GLU A 12 14.21 11.07 -9.40
CA GLU A 12 13.43 10.32 -10.40
C GLU A 12 13.95 8.90 -10.62
N ASP A 13 15.28 8.73 -10.70
CA ASP A 13 15.91 7.43 -10.95
C ASP A 13 15.66 6.47 -9.79
N THR A 14 15.80 6.93 -8.55
CA THR A 14 15.46 6.14 -7.36
C THR A 14 13.97 5.78 -7.34
N ILE A 15 13.09 6.70 -7.70
CA ILE A 15 11.64 6.44 -7.76
C ILE A 15 11.33 5.37 -8.79
N ARG A 16 11.90 5.46 -9.99
CA ARG A 16 11.75 4.46 -11.04
C ARG A 16 12.23 3.10 -10.56
N LYS A 17 13.41 3.05 -9.93
CA LYS A 17 13.97 1.80 -9.40
C LYS A 17 13.08 1.19 -8.30
N ARG A 18 12.54 2.01 -7.40
CA ARG A 18 11.64 1.55 -6.32
C ARG A 18 10.33 0.98 -6.88
N LEU A 19 9.77 1.60 -7.91
CA LEU A 19 8.57 1.07 -8.58
C LEU A 19 8.88 -0.26 -9.28
N GLN A 20 10.00 -0.37 -10.00
CA GLN A 20 10.41 -1.63 -10.61
C GLN A 20 10.57 -2.77 -9.60
N VAL A 21 11.21 -2.51 -8.46
CA VAL A 21 11.36 -3.50 -7.38
C VAL A 21 10.00 -3.88 -6.78
N TYR A 22 9.12 -2.90 -6.57
CA TYR A 22 7.77 -3.17 -6.09
C TYR A 22 7.00 -4.10 -7.03
N GLU A 23 7.00 -3.81 -8.33
CA GLU A 23 6.33 -4.63 -9.34
C GLU A 23 6.92 -6.05 -9.42
N ALA A 24 8.24 -6.18 -9.33
CA ALA A 24 8.91 -7.48 -9.46
C ALA A 24 8.79 -8.36 -8.21
N GLU A 25 8.87 -7.76 -7.01
CA GLU A 25 9.05 -8.53 -5.76
C GLU A 25 7.85 -8.42 -4.81
N THR A 26 7.14 -7.30 -4.81
CA THR A 26 6.06 -7.04 -3.84
C THR A 26 4.67 -7.27 -4.43
N ALA A 27 4.41 -6.84 -5.67
CA ALA A 27 3.10 -6.99 -6.32
C ALA A 27 2.64 -8.47 -6.41
N PRO A 28 3.51 -9.46 -6.71
CA PRO A 28 3.10 -10.88 -6.74
C PRO A 28 2.61 -11.42 -5.39
N LEU A 29 2.96 -10.79 -4.26
CA LEU A 29 2.48 -11.18 -2.94
C LEU A 29 0.96 -11.00 -2.81
N ILE A 30 0.35 -10.11 -3.61
CA ILE A 30 -1.11 -9.93 -3.64
C ILE A 30 -1.78 -11.26 -4.01
N ASP A 31 -1.33 -11.89 -5.10
CA ASP A 31 -1.90 -13.16 -5.56
C ASP A 31 -1.64 -14.29 -4.56
N TYR A 32 -0.45 -14.30 -3.93
CA TYR A 32 -0.12 -15.26 -2.88
C TYR A 32 -1.10 -15.20 -1.70
N TYR A 33 -1.37 -14.01 -1.15
CA TYR A 33 -2.30 -13.86 -0.03
C TYR A 33 -3.77 -14.00 -0.46
N LYS A 34 -4.11 -13.65 -1.70
CA LYS A 34 -5.42 -13.91 -2.27
C LYS A 34 -5.71 -15.41 -2.33
N ALA A 35 -4.74 -16.22 -2.80
CA ALA A 35 -4.84 -17.67 -2.85
C ALA A 35 -4.98 -18.32 -1.47
N LYS A 36 -4.40 -17.72 -0.42
CA LYS A 36 -4.56 -18.15 0.98
C LYS A 36 -5.88 -17.71 1.63
N GLY A 37 -6.69 -16.90 0.96
CA GLY A 37 -7.96 -16.40 1.48
C GLY A 37 -7.84 -15.39 2.63
N ASN A 38 -6.63 -14.88 2.91
CA ASN A 38 -6.37 -13.94 4.00
C ASN A 38 -6.11 -12.50 3.53
N LEU A 39 -6.11 -12.26 2.21
CA LEU A 39 -6.04 -10.90 1.68
C LEU A 39 -7.35 -10.14 1.97
N ARG A 40 -7.22 -8.95 2.55
CA ARG A 40 -8.30 -7.97 2.66
C ARG A 40 -7.90 -6.66 2.01
N SER A 41 -8.66 -6.21 1.03
CA SER A 41 -8.40 -4.96 0.29
C SER A 41 -9.15 -3.79 0.90
N VAL A 42 -8.46 -2.66 1.06
CA VAL A 42 -9.02 -1.39 1.56
C VAL A 42 -8.67 -0.27 0.57
N GLN A 43 -9.64 0.59 0.25
CA GLN A 43 -9.40 1.77 -0.59
C GLN A 43 -8.46 2.75 0.13
N GLY A 44 -7.30 3.05 -0.49
CA GLY A 44 -6.24 3.88 0.10
C GLY A 44 -6.33 5.39 -0.17
N THR A 45 -7.42 5.87 -0.74
CA THR A 45 -7.66 7.28 -1.05
C THR A 45 -8.71 7.89 -0.13
N GLY A 46 -8.55 9.16 0.26
CA GLY A 46 -9.45 9.87 1.19
C GLY A 46 -8.69 10.50 2.35
N THR A 47 -9.42 10.91 3.38
CA THR A 47 -8.82 11.40 4.64
C THR A 47 -8.24 10.23 5.45
N VAL A 48 -7.36 10.55 6.40
CA VAL A 48 -6.80 9.54 7.31
C VAL A 48 -7.91 8.85 8.11
N ASP A 49 -8.91 9.61 8.58
CA ASP A 49 -10.03 9.08 9.36
C ASP A 49 -10.90 8.11 8.53
N GLU A 50 -11.20 8.47 7.28
CA GLU A 50 -11.96 7.60 6.38
C GLU A 50 -11.22 6.29 6.07
N ILE A 51 -9.90 6.36 5.86
CA ILE A 51 -9.08 5.17 5.61
C ILE A 51 -9.01 4.31 6.87
N THR A 52 -8.84 4.94 8.04
CA THR A 52 -8.78 4.25 9.35
C THR A 52 -10.08 3.51 9.64
N ALA A 53 -11.23 4.16 9.42
CA ALA A 53 -12.54 3.52 9.57
C ALA A 53 -12.72 2.30 8.64
N ARG A 54 -12.26 2.40 7.39
CA ARG A 54 -12.28 1.27 6.44
C ARG A 54 -11.41 0.10 6.89
N ILE A 55 -10.24 0.38 7.49
CA ILE A 55 -9.35 -0.65 8.05
C ILE A 55 -10.05 -1.36 9.21
N PHE A 56 -10.59 -0.62 10.19
CA PHE A 56 -11.27 -1.24 11.33
C PHE A 56 -12.47 -2.09 10.93
N LYS A 57 -13.27 -1.61 9.98
CA LYS A 57 -14.40 -2.37 9.41
C LYS A 57 -13.99 -3.73 8.87
N VAL A 58 -12.83 -3.80 8.21
CA VAL A 58 -12.29 -5.05 7.64
C VAL A 58 -11.72 -5.99 8.70
N LEU A 59 -11.19 -5.43 9.80
CA LEU A 59 -10.65 -6.20 10.93
C LEU A 59 -11.73 -6.69 11.90
N GLY A 60 -13.01 -6.33 11.69
CA GLY A 60 -14.11 -6.65 12.61
C GLY A 60 -14.13 -5.79 13.87
N GLY A 61 -13.33 -4.72 13.92
CA GLY A 61 -13.38 -3.74 15.00
C GLY A 61 -14.59 -2.81 14.80
N THR A 62 -15.55 -2.88 15.72
CA THR A 62 -16.55 -1.83 15.90
C THR A 62 -15.83 -0.61 16.49
N SER A 63 -15.58 0.42 15.67
CA SER A 63 -15.41 1.79 16.17
C SER A 63 -16.77 2.38 16.50
#